data_AF-A0A6B3H695-F1
#
_entry.id   AF-A0A6B3H695-F1
#
_cell.length_a   1.000
_cell.length_b   1.000
_cell.length_c   1.000
_cell.angle_alpha   90.00
_cell.angle_beta   90.00
_cell.angle_gamma   90.00
#
_symmetry.space_group_name_H-M   'P 1'
#
loop_
_entity.id
_entity.type
_entity.pdbx_description
1 polymer ?
#
loop_
_entity_poly.entity_id
_entity_poly.type
_entity_poly.pdbx_seq_one_letter_code
_entity_poly.pdbx_strand_id
1 'polypeptide(L)' 'GFIGRIGGWLDTRPACDGFIVAVAEPAVIRAALVYALNVPPTAYWNIDVRPLSTITLAGSPGRWSLSLESGIR' A
#
# COMPACT_ATOMS: atom_id res chain seq x y z
N GLY A 1 3.00 7.28 -14.53
CA GLY A 1 1.55 7.21 -14.24
C GLY A 1 1.31 7.29 -12.74
N PHE A 2 0.05 7.43 -12.30
CA PHE A 2 -0.30 7.61 -10.88
C PHE A 2 0.27 6.49 -9.98
N ILE A 3 0.10 5.21 -10.36
CA ILE A 3 0.64 4.05 -9.65
C ILE A 3 2.17 4.16 -9.45
N GLY A 4 2.92 4.42 -10.52
CA GLY A 4 4.37 4.55 -10.45
C GLY A 4 4.86 5.70 -9.57
N ARG A 5 4.10 6.81 -9.50
CA ARG A 5 4.42 7.92 -8.58
C ARG A 5 4.24 7.51 -7.12
N ILE A 6 3.14 6.81 -6.80
CA ILE A 6 2.89 6.31 -5.45
C ILE A 6 3.93 5.24 -5.07
N GLY A 7 4.29 4.37 -6.02
CA GLY A 7 5.34 3.37 -5.83
C GLY A 7 6.71 3.97 -5.57
N GLY A 8 7.11 4.97 -6.35
CA GLY A 8 8.35 5.70 -6.11
C GLY A 8 8.38 6.36 -4.73
N TRP A 9 7.26 6.91 -4.26
CA TRP A 9 7.15 7.40 -2.88
C TRP A 9 7.27 6.28 -1.85
N LEU A 10 6.61 5.13 -2.07
CA LEU A 10 6.66 3.97 -1.18
C LEU A 10 8.10 3.44 -1.03
N ASP A 11 8.84 3.36 -2.14
CA ASP A 11 10.23 2.90 -2.17
C ASP A 11 11.23 3.90 -1.55
N THR A 12 10.83 5.16 -1.34
CA THR A 12 11.67 6.10 -0.56
C THR A 12 11.61 5.85 0.95
N ARG A 13 10.72 4.96 1.41
CA ARG A 13 10.65 4.65 2.85
C ARG A 13 11.88 3.84 3.23
N PRO A 14 12.65 4.29 4.25
CA PRO A 14 13.81 3.54 4.68
C PRO A 14 13.35 2.19 5.26
N ALA A 15 14.22 1.19 5.26
CA ALA A 15 14.07 0.04 6.14
C ALA A 15 14.27 0.51 7.59
N CYS A 16 13.30 1.25 8.13
CA CYS A 16 13.29 1.69 9.50
C CYS A 16 12.86 0.52 10.39
N ASP A 17 13.47 0.41 11.58
CA ASP A 17 13.02 -0.48 12.65
C ASP A 17 11.73 0.04 13.32
N GLY A 18 10.70 0.37 12.53
CA GLY A 18 9.45 0.94 13.04
C GLY A 18 8.32 1.02 12.01
N PHE A 19 7.12 1.33 12.50
CA PHE A 19 5.90 1.45 11.69
C PHE A 19 5.69 2.90 11.22
N ILE A 20 5.34 3.08 9.95
CA ILE A 20 4.92 4.37 9.38
C ILE A 20 3.42 4.30 9.12
N VAL A 21 2.67 5.26 9.65
CA VAL A 21 1.24 5.43 9.38
C VAL A 21 1.06 6.58 8.40
N ALA A 22 0.36 6.33 7.30
CA ALA A 22 0.00 7.35 6.32
C ALA A 22 -1.53 7.38 6.17
N VAL A 23 -2.12 8.57 6.32
CA VAL A 23 -3.54 8.81 6.06
C VAL A 23 -3.67 9.30 4.63
N ALA A 24 -4.41 8.57 3.80
CA ALA A 24 -4.55 8.88 2.39
C ALA A 24 -5.93 8.48 1.85
N GLU A 25 -6.28 9.10 0.73
CA GLU A 25 -7.50 8.80 -0.02
C GLU A 25 -7.50 7.36 -0.57
N PRO A 26 -8.67 6.71 -0.75
CA PRO A 26 -8.78 5.36 -1.31
C PRO A 26 -8.06 5.16 -2.64
N ALA A 27 -7.96 6.20 -3.47
CA ALA A 27 -7.22 6.16 -4.72
C ALA A 27 -5.72 5.91 -4.51
N VAL A 28 -5.11 6.57 -3.51
CA VAL A 28 -3.69 6.41 -3.18
C VAL A 28 -3.44 5.00 -2.66
N ILE A 29 -4.31 4.51 -1.80
CA ILE A 29 -4.20 3.16 -1.21
C ILE A 29 -4.29 2.08 -2.30
N ARG A 30 -5.22 2.19 -3.25
CA ARG A 30 -5.32 1.28 -4.40
C ARG A 30 -4.04 1.29 -5.23
N ALA A 31 -3.50 2.48 -5.53
CA ALA A 31 -2.25 2.61 -6.27
C ALA A 31 -1.06 1.98 -5.53
N ALA A 32 -0.97 2.18 -4.21
CA ALA A 32 0.05 1.59 -3.37
C ALA A 32 -0.04 0.05 -3.36
N LEU A 33 -1.24 -0.52 -3.24
CA LEU A 33 -1.47 -1.96 -3.28
C LEU A 33 -1.10 -2.57 -4.63
N VAL A 34 -1.50 -1.92 -5.74
CA VAL A 34 -1.15 -2.39 -7.09
C VAL A 34 0.36 -2.45 -7.27
N TYR A 35 1.05 -1.40 -6.83
CA TYR A 35 2.50 -1.32 -6.91
C TYR A 35 3.19 -2.35 -5.99
N ALA A 36 2.82 -2.37 -4.71
CA ALA A 36 3.43 -3.19 -3.67
C ALA A 36 3.32 -4.69 -3.97
N LEU A 37 2.14 -5.11 -4.46
CA LEU A 37 1.88 -6.52 -4.80
C LEU A 37 2.32 -6.89 -6.22
N ASN A 38 2.89 -5.93 -6.97
CA ASN A 38 3.31 -6.11 -8.35
C ASN A 38 2.22 -6.75 -9.24
N VAL A 39 0.97 -6.31 -9.07
CA VAL A 39 -0.18 -6.80 -9.84
C VAL A 39 -0.43 -5.92 -11.07
N PRO A 40 -1.14 -6.42 -12.10
CA PRO A 40 -1.44 -5.62 -13.29
C PRO A 40 -2.19 -4.32 -12.94
N PRO A 41 -1.95 -3.20 -13.65
CA PRO A 41 -2.65 -1.93 -13.38
C PRO A 41 -4.17 -2.00 -13.45
N THR A 42 -4.72 -2.97 -14.18
CA THR A 42 -6.17 -3.24 -14.24
C THR A 42 -6.77 -3.63 -12.89
N ALA A 43 -5.97 -4.22 -11.99
CA ALA A 43 -6.39 -4.56 -10.63
C ALA A 43 -6.73 -3.33 -9.78
N TYR A 44 -6.30 -2.13 -10.18
CA TYR A 44 -6.64 -0.88 -9.50
C TYR A 44 -8.15 -0.72 -9.27
N TRP A 45 -8.97 -1.10 -10.26
CA TRP A 45 -10.42 -0.98 -10.16
C TRP A 45 -11.08 -2.12 -9.38
N ASN A 46 -10.35 -3.23 -9.16
CA ASN A 46 -10.85 -4.41 -8.45
C ASN A 46 -10.57 -4.36 -6.94
N ILE A 47 -9.76 -3.41 -6.49
CA ILE A 47 -9.43 -3.23 -5.08
C ILE A 47 -10.46 -2.31 -4.45
N ASP A 48 -11.27 -2.86 -3.55
CA ASP A 48 -12.17 -2.10 -2.68
C ASP A 48 -11.44 -1.65 -1.41
N VAL A 49 -11.46 -0.34 -1.14
CA VAL A 49 -10.86 0.25 0.06
C VAL A 49 -11.96 0.93 0.85
N ARG A 50 -12.35 0.30 1.97
CA ARG A 50 -13.43 0.83 2.81
C ARG A 50 -12.97 2.07 3.58
N PRO A 51 -13.86 3.05 3.82
CA PRO A 51 -13.59 4.15 4.72
C PRO A 51 -13.13 3.63 6.09
N LEU A 52 -12.15 4.30 6.70
CA LEU A 52 -11.60 3.93 8.02
C LEU A 52 -11.00 2.51 8.11
N SER A 53 -10.66 1.89 6.98
CA SER A 53 -9.91 0.63 6.99
C SER A 53 -8.41 0.86 7.12
N THR A 54 -7.74 -0.03 7.84
CA THR A 54 -6.28 -0.04 7.98
C THR A 54 -5.70 -1.08 7.05
N ILE A 55 -4.74 -0.67 6.22
CA ILE A 55 -3.96 -1.55 5.33
C ILE A 55 -2.50 -1.43 5.72
N THR A 56 -1.91 -2.57 6.08
CA THR A 56 -0.52 -2.63 6.51
C THR A 56 0.31 -3.27 5.42
N LEU A 57 1.31 -2.54 4.92
CA LEU A 57 2.36 -3.08 4.06
C LEU A 57 3.62 -3.29 4.89
N ALA A 58 4.21 -4.47 4.79
CA ALA A 58 5.46 -4.82 5.44
C ALA A 58 6.53 -5.15 4.41
N GLY A 59 7.80 -5.02 4.79
CA GLY A 59 8.93 -5.34 3.93
C GLY A 59 9.77 -4.12 3.59
N SER A 60 10.40 -4.17 2.43
CA SER A 60 11.40 -3.18 1.98
C SER A 60 11.10 -2.75 0.55
N PRO A 61 11.72 -1.65 0.06
CA PRO A 61 11.61 -1.25 -1.34
C PRO A 61 11.83 -2.43 -2.29
N GLY A 62 10.94 -2.58 -3.28
CA GLY A 62 10.95 -3.70 -4.22
C GLY A 62 10.48 -5.07 -3.69
N ARG A 63 10.23 -5.23 -2.39
CA ARG A 63 9.68 -6.48 -1.80
C ARG A 63 8.71 -6.16 -0.66
N TRP A 64 7.49 -5.83 -1.06
CA TRP A 64 6.38 -5.54 -0.14
C TRP A 64 5.47 -6.76 0.03
N SER A 65 4.92 -6.93 1.22
CA SER A 65 3.85 -7.88 1.53
C SER A 65 2.68 -7.17 2.17
N LEU A 66 1.46 -7.61 1.84
CA LEU A 66 0.24 -7.16 2.49
C LEU A 66 0.04 -7.95 3.79
N SER A 67 0.00 -7.24 4.90
CA SER A 67 -0.43 -7.77 6.19
C SER A 67 -1.85 -7.31 6.46
N LEU A 68 -2.76 -8.27 6.54
CA LEU A 68 -4.14 -8.04 6.97
C LEU A 68 -4.20 -8.38 8.45
N GLU A 69 -4.32 -7.36 9.28
CA GLU A 69 -4.65 -7.60 10.69
C GLU A 69 -6.10 -8.11 10.74
N SER A 70 -6.30 -9.29 11.33
CA SER A 70 -7.63 -9.76 11.68
C SER A 70 -8.14 -8.85 12.79
N GLY A 71 -9.02 -7.90 12.45
CA GLY A 71 -9.55 -6.95 13.41
C GLY A 71 -10.03 -7.64 14.69
N ILE A 72 -9.48 -7.20 15.83
CA ILE A 72 -10.15 -6.75 17.07
C ILE A 72 -9.03 -6.15 17.94
N ARG A 73 -9.07 -4.83 18.11
CA ARG A 73 -8.68 -4.15 19.35
C ARG A 73 -9.68 -3.04 19.62
#